data_AF-A0A4S2MDB4-F1
#
_entry.id   AF-A0A4S2MDB4-F1
#
_cell.length_a   1.000
_cell.length_b   1.000
_cell.length_c   1.000
_cell.angle_alpha   90.00
_cell.angle_beta   90.00
_cell.angle_gamma   90.00
#
_symmetry.space_group_name_H-M   'P 1'
#
loop_
_entity.id
_entity.type
_entity.pdbx_description
1 polymer ?
#
loop_
_entity_poly.entity_id
_entity_poly.type
_entity_poly.pdbx_seq_one_letter_code
_entity_poly.pdbx_strand_id
1 'polypeptide(L)'
;MLSACDISRLVPRRPIFIWDMNSQYSKIAALNLEKSLSKFRGDVNIAPFAYLFVEMVRYSMRNVPNMDCVQRRLAEFGRHVGERMVDVVYVREKPQKRDTRLYNSLMFLKSTFWKSIFGKEADELEQDGGDKNTYYLIEHEPVVNRFTRFVFDEKEAVPLNTAAFNCGIVEAFLTNTGYPCTVTVTWYKGTAYVIKFDPIVAARERQLEGK
;
A
#
# COMPACT_ATOMS: atom_id res chain seq x y z
N MET A 1 56.17 39.22 -37.40
CA MET A 1 54.74 39.44 -37.64
C MET A 1 54.06 38.09 -37.75
N LEU A 2 53.09 37.82 -36.85
CA LEU A 2 51.97 36.86 -36.94
C LEU A 2 52.31 35.37 -37.09
N SER A 3 51.59 34.41 -36.53
CA SER A 3 50.64 34.27 -35.41
C SER A 3 50.35 32.76 -35.35
N ALA A 4 50.00 32.25 -34.17
CA ALA A 4 49.80 30.84 -33.87
C ALA A 4 48.80 30.11 -34.79
N CYS A 5 49.11 28.84 -35.08
CA CYS A 5 48.25 27.88 -35.77
C CYS A 5 47.04 27.53 -34.88
N ASP A 6 45.84 27.79 -35.38
CA ASP A 6 44.56 27.65 -34.70
C ASP A 6 44.07 26.17 -34.71
N ILE A 7 44.06 25.49 -33.55
CA ILE A 7 43.63 24.09 -33.35
C ILE A 7 42.10 24.04 -33.07
N SER A 8 41.29 24.69 -33.90
CA SER A 8 39.84 24.85 -33.67
C SER A 8 38.97 24.14 -34.70
N ARG A 9 39.37 22.94 -35.15
CA ARG A 9 38.51 22.06 -35.96
C ARG A 9 38.66 20.60 -35.52
N LEU A 10 37.76 20.15 -34.63
CA LEU A 10 37.21 18.78 -34.52
C LEU A 10 36.42 18.62 -33.21
N VAL A 11 35.20 19.17 -33.11
CA VAL A 11 34.14 18.57 -32.27
C VAL A 11 32.79 18.87 -32.95
N PRO A 12 32.03 17.86 -33.40
CA PRO A 12 30.65 18.09 -33.82
C PRO A 12 29.83 18.46 -32.59
N ARG A 13 29.35 19.71 -32.54
CA ARG A 13 28.36 20.14 -31.54
C ARG A 13 27.07 19.35 -31.80
N ARG A 14 26.81 18.32 -30.99
CA ARG A 14 25.47 17.72 -30.91
C ARG A 14 24.51 18.83 -30.47
N PRO A 15 23.31 18.97 -31.07
CA PRO A 15 22.29 19.82 -30.48
C PRO A 15 22.01 19.27 -29.09
N ILE A 16 22.15 20.12 -28.08
CA ILE A 16 21.53 19.89 -26.78
C ILE A 16 20.05 19.81 -27.09
N PHE A 17 19.49 18.60 -27.06
CA PHE A 17 18.04 18.42 -26.96
C PHE A 17 17.63 19.05 -25.63
N ILE A 18 17.33 20.34 -25.67
CA ILE A 18 16.50 20.99 -24.68
C ILE A 18 15.17 20.26 -24.85
N TRP A 19 14.86 19.36 -23.92
CA TRP A 19 13.52 18.84 -23.78
C TRP A 19 12.66 20.07 -23.52
N ASP A 20 11.99 20.55 -24.56
CA ASP A 20 11.01 21.61 -24.42
C ASP A 20 9.87 20.99 -23.63
N MET A 21 9.97 21.12 -22.31
CA MET A 21 9.03 20.58 -21.35
C MET A 21 7.74 21.33 -21.58
N ASN A 22 6.88 20.72 -22.40
CA ASN A 22 5.68 21.32 -22.94
C ASN A 22 4.95 22.09 -21.81
N SER A 23 4.89 23.42 -21.92
CA SER A 23 4.41 24.34 -20.89
C SER A 23 3.00 23.99 -20.37
N GLN A 24 2.20 23.29 -21.18
CA GLN A 24 0.92 22.73 -20.76
C GLN A 24 1.05 21.58 -19.74
N TYR A 25 2.02 20.68 -19.88
CA TYR A 25 2.25 19.60 -18.92
C TYR A 25 2.72 20.12 -17.57
N SER A 26 3.57 21.15 -17.54
CA SER A 26 4.01 21.77 -16.29
C SER A 26 2.88 22.52 -15.58
N LYS A 27 1.99 23.18 -16.34
CA LYS A 27 0.79 23.85 -15.81
C LYS A 27 -0.23 22.87 -15.25
N ILE A 28 -0.46 21.73 -15.91
CA ILE A 28 -1.37 20.68 -15.40
C ILE A 28 -0.78 20.02 -14.15
N ALA A 29 0.52 19.74 -14.13
CA ALA A 29 1.20 19.20 -12.95
C ALA A 29 1.16 20.17 -11.77
N ALA A 30 1.42 21.47 -12.00
CA ALA A 30 1.30 22.52 -10.99
C ALA A 30 -0.15 22.66 -10.47
N LEU A 31 -1.15 22.65 -11.37
CA LEU A 31 -2.56 22.66 -10.99
C LEU A 31 -2.98 21.42 -10.17
N ASN A 32 -2.33 20.27 -10.35
CA ASN A 32 -2.58 19.08 -9.53
C ASN A 32 -1.91 19.14 -8.16
N LEU A 33 -0.78 19.85 -8.04
CA LEU A 33 -0.12 20.14 -6.76
C LEU A 33 -0.84 21.24 -5.96
N GLU A 34 -1.47 22.20 -6.64
CA GLU A 34 -2.20 23.32 -6.02
C GLU A 34 -3.63 22.96 -5.60
N LYS A 35 -4.18 21.84 -6.08
CA LYS A 35 -5.50 21.36 -5.64
C LYS A 35 -5.36 20.78 -4.23
N SER A 36 -6.09 21.37 -3.29
CA SER A 36 -6.18 20.88 -1.92
C SER A 36 -6.33 19.35 -1.91
N LEU A 37 -5.45 18.67 -1.17
CA LEU A 37 -5.49 17.21 -0.97
C LEU A 37 -6.88 16.74 -0.51
N SER A 38 -7.70 17.63 0.04
CA SER A 38 -9.09 17.40 0.42
C SER A 38 -10.04 17.01 -0.72
N LYS A 39 -9.77 17.37 -1.98
CA LYS A 39 -10.79 17.31 -3.06
C LYS A 39 -10.48 16.40 -4.25
N PHE A 40 -9.29 15.81 -4.37
CA PHE A 40 -9.03 14.96 -5.54
C PHE A 40 -9.66 13.57 -5.37
N ARG A 41 -10.91 13.44 -5.83
CA ARG A 41 -11.49 12.20 -6.36
C ARG A 41 -11.60 12.33 -7.88
N GLY A 42 -10.47 12.17 -8.57
CA GLY A 42 -10.52 11.88 -9.99
C GLY A 42 -10.83 10.40 -10.12
N ASP A 43 -11.99 10.06 -10.69
CA ASP A 43 -12.33 8.66 -10.95
C ASP A 43 -11.43 8.15 -12.08
N VAL A 44 -10.52 7.25 -11.75
CA VAL A 44 -9.71 6.52 -12.72
C VAL A 44 -10.39 5.17 -12.96
N ASN A 45 -10.42 4.72 -14.22
CA ASN A 45 -10.89 3.38 -14.53
C ASN A 45 -10.10 2.34 -13.69
N ILE A 46 -10.74 1.28 -13.22
CA ILE A 46 -10.09 0.21 -12.47
C ILE A 46 -9.17 -0.66 -13.34
N ALA A 47 -9.37 -0.69 -14.66
CA ALA A 47 -8.64 -1.56 -15.57
C ALA A 47 -7.11 -1.35 -15.58
N PRO A 48 -6.55 -0.12 -15.62
CA PRO A 48 -5.12 0.10 -15.48
C PRO A 48 -4.52 -0.49 -14.19
N PHE A 49 -5.23 -0.37 -13.06
CA PHE A 49 -4.81 -1.00 -11.81
C PHE A 49 -4.81 -2.53 -11.94
N ALA A 50 -5.86 -3.11 -12.53
CA ALA A 50 -5.96 -4.55 -12.75
C ALA A 50 -4.77 -5.10 -13.55
N TYR A 51 -4.45 -4.47 -14.69
CA TYR A 51 -3.31 -4.89 -15.54
C TYR A 51 -1.96 -4.74 -14.83
N LEU A 52 -1.75 -3.62 -14.14
CA LEU A 52 -0.53 -3.40 -13.37
C LEU A 52 -0.39 -4.43 -12.25
N PHE A 53 -1.46 -4.68 -11.50
CA PHE A 53 -1.47 -5.60 -10.38
C PHE A 53 -1.18 -7.04 -10.83
N VAL A 54 -1.77 -7.50 -11.93
CA VAL A 54 -1.48 -8.82 -12.50
C VAL A 54 0.01 -8.96 -12.85
N GLU A 55 0.63 -7.93 -13.44
CA GLU A 55 2.06 -7.97 -13.75
C GLU A 55 2.93 -7.87 -12.49
N MET A 56 2.52 -7.13 -11.45
CA MET A 56 3.20 -7.12 -10.15
C MET A 56 3.22 -8.50 -9.51
N VAL A 57 2.12 -9.26 -9.60
CA VAL A 57 2.08 -10.64 -9.12
C VAL A 57 3.01 -11.53 -9.94
N ARG A 58 2.97 -11.45 -11.27
CA ARG A 58 3.88 -12.22 -12.14
C ARG A 58 5.35 -11.88 -11.88
N TYR A 59 5.68 -10.60 -11.73
CA TYR A 59 7.02 -10.14 -11.35
C TYR A 59 7.43 -10.72 -10.00
N SER A 60 6.51 -10.76 -9.05
CA SER A 60 6.78 -11.28 -7.71
C SER A 60 7.06 -12.77 -7.70
N MET A 61 6.54 -13.53 -8.66
CA MET A 61 6.80 -14.97 -8.81
C MET A 61 8.16 -15.29 -9.47
N ARG A 62 8.87 -14.30 -10.03
CA ARG A 62 10.16 -14.54 -10.70
C ARG A 62 11.27 -14.81 -9.69
N ASN A 63 12.01 -15.90 -9.90
CA ASN A 63 13.21 -16.29 -9.14
C ASN A 63 12.98 -16.42 -7.63
N VAL A 64 11.88 -17.08 -7.24
CA VAL A 64 11.49 -17.21 -5.83
C VAL A 64 11.41 -18.68 -5.42
N PRO A 65 11.94 -19.06 -4.24
CA PRO A 65 11.98 -20.46 -3.80
C PRO A 65 10.62 -20.99 -3.30
N ASN A 66 9.74 -20.13 -2.77
CA ASN A 66 8.44 -20.54 -2.22
C ASN A 66 7.39 -19.41 -2.34
N MET A 67 6.11 -19.77 -2.18
CA MET A 67 5.00 -18.81 -2.27
C MET A 67 5.00 -17.76 -1.16
N ASP A 68 5.52 -18.08 0.03
CA ASP A 68 5.64 -17.11 1.14
C ASP A 68 6.52 -15.92 0.75
N CYS A 69 7.60 -16.16 0.00
CA CYS A 69 8.47 -15.10 -0.50
C CYS A 69 7.76 -14.23 -1.55
N VAL A 70 6.87 -14.82 -2.38
CA VAL A 70 6.03 -14.06 -3.31
C VAL A 70 5.07 -13.17 -2.53
N GLN A 71 4.42 -13.71 -1.49
CA GLN A 71 3.51 -12.96 -0.61
C GLN A 71 4.22 -11.82 0.11
N ARG A 72 5.44 -12.04 0.60
CA ARG A 72 6.26 -10.99 1.23
C ARG A 72 6.57 -9.85 0.26
N ARG A 73 6.99 -10.18 -0.96
CA ARG A 73 7.25 -9.17 -2.01
C ARG A 73 5.98 -8.40 -2.39
N LEU A 74 4.82 -9.08 -2.45
CA LEU A 74 3.53 -8.41 -2.65
C LEU A 74 3.19 -7.46 -1.50
N ALA A 75 3.42 -7.88 -0.25
CA ALA A 75 3.22 -7.05 0.93
C ALA A 75 4.14 -5.82 0.92
N GLU A 76 5.39 -5.93 0.45
CA GLU A 76 6.30 -4.77 0.31
C GLU A 76 5.71 -3.70 -0.64
N PHE A 77 5.14 -4.10 -1.77
CA PHE A 77 4.45 -3.16 -2.66
C PHE A 77 3.24 -2.51 -1.99
N GLY A 78 2.46 -3.28 -1.25
CA GLY A 78 1.32 -2.77 -0.49
C GLY A 78 1.73 -1.81 0.63
N ARG A 79 2.87 -2.07 1.28
CA ARG A 79 3.41 -1.23 2.35
C ARG A 79 3.63 0.20 1.87
N HIS A 80 4.24 0.37 0.70
CA HIS A 80 4.43 1.69 0.11
C HIS A 80 3.12 2.43 -0.16
N VAL A 81 2.08 1.71 -0.60
CA VAL A 81 0.75 2.30 -0.80
C VAL A 81 0.18 2.75 0.55
N GLY A 82 0.22 1.87 1.56
CA GLY A 82 -0.25 2.20 2.91
C GLY A 82 0.45 3.40 3.51
N GLU A 83 1.78 3.45 3.45
CA GLU A 83 2.60 4.56 3.98
C GLU A 83 2.17 5.92 3.43
N ARG A 84 1.85 6.00 2.14
CA ARG A 84 1.40 7.25 1.49
C ARG A 84 -0.07 7.56 1.77
N MET A 85 -0.91 6.53 1.87
CA MET A 85 -2.34 6.70 2.08
C MET A 85 -2.68 7.10 3.52
N VAL A 86 -1.91 6.68 4.53
CA VAL A 86 -2.17 7.00 5.95
C VAL A 86 -2.35 8.50 6.15
N ASP A 87 -1.35 9.31 5.80
CA ASP A 87 -1.40 10.75 6.04
C ASP A 87 -2.49 11.43 5.21
N VAL A 88 -2.68 10.99 3.96
CA VAL A 88 -3.73 11.52 3.08
C VAL A 88 -5.12 11.29 3.67
N VAL A 89 -5.39 10.08 4.16
CA VAL A 89 -6.69 9.74 4.76
C VAL A 89 -6.89 10.45 6.09
N TYR A 90 -5.87 10.54 6.95
CA TYR A 90 -5.99 11.28 8.22
C TYR A 90 -6.28 12.76 8.00
N VAL A 91 -5.60 13.42 7.05
CA VAL A 91 -5.84 14.83 6.74
C VAL A 91 -7.26 15.07 6.22
N ARG A 92 -7.80 14.13 5.43
CA ARG A 92 -9.15 14.22 4.86
C ARG A 92 -10.26 13.96 5.88
N GLU A 93 -10.10 12.91 6.68
CA GLU A 93 -11.21 12.33 7.45
C GLU A 93 -11.10 12.64 8.96
N LYS A 94 -9.90 12.90 9.48
CA LYS A 94 -9.64 13.20 10.91
C LYS A 94 -8.62 14.35 11.10
N PRO A 95 -8.94 15.58 10.67
CA PRO A 95 -7.99 16.70 10.71
C PRO A 95 -7.58 17.16 12.11
N GLN A 96 -8.32 16.77 13.17
CA GLN A 96 -8.12 17.35 14.51
C GLN A 96 -7.56 16.40 15.58
N LYS A 97 -7.68 15.07 15.44
CA LYS A 97 -7.20 14.15 16.49
C LYS A 97 -6.90 12.75 15.96
N ARG A 98 -5.68 12.25 16.22
CA ARG A 98 -5.29 10.84 16.03
C ARG A 98 -5.76 10.00 17.22
N ASP A 99 -6.18 8.76 16.94
CA ASP A 99 -6.61 7.84 17.97
C ASP A 99 -5.42 7.28 18.76
N THR A 100 -5.53 7.30 20.09
CA THR A 100 -4.48 6.78 20.99
C THR A 100 -4.76 5.37 21.49
N ARG A 101 -6.00 4.89 21.32
CA ARG A 101 -6.45 3.56 21.71
C ARG A 101 -6.39 2.62 20.52
N LEU A 102 -5.88 1.40 20.74
CA LEU A 102 -5.74 0.38 19.70
C LEU A 102 -7.06 0.06 19.00
N TYR A 103 -8.11 -0.19 19.79
CA TYR A 103 -9.42 -0.53 19.26
C TYR A 103 -9.97 0.55 18.31
N ASN A 104 -9.84 1.83 18.66
CA ASN A 104 -10.30 2.93 17.83
C ASN A 104 -9.51 3.00 16.51
N SER A 105 -8.21 2.72 16.55
CA SER A 105 -7.35 2.68 15.36
C SER A 105 -7.71 1.50 14.45
N LEU A 106 -7.99 0.33 15.01
CA LEU A 106 -8.49 -0.84 14.28
C LEU A 106 -9.87 -0.60 13.66
N MET A 107 -10.77 0.08 14.35
CA MET A 107 -12.09 0.44 13.81
C MET A 107 -11.98 1.48 12.69
N PHE A 108 -11.07 2.45 12.83
CA PHE A 108 -10.77 3.39 11.74
C PHE A 108 -10.14 2.70 10.53
N LEU A 109 -9.26 1.73 10.76
CA LEU A 109 -8.70 0.87 9.72
C LEU A 109 -9.82 0.13 8.96
N LYS A 110 -10.70 -0.59 9.67
CA LYS A 110 -11.81 -1.37 9.11
C LYS A 110 -12.77 -0.52 8.27
N SER A 111 -13.14 0.65 8.78
CA SER A 111 -14.19 1.49 8.19
C SER A 111 -13.60 2.54 7.24
N THR A 112 -13.23 3.71 7.77
CA THR A 112 -12.85 4.90 7.02
C THR A 112 -11.66 4.66 6.10
N PHE A 113 -10.58 4.07 6.62
CA PHE A 113 -9.36 3.87 5.85
C PHE A 113 -9.57 2.85 4.74
N TRP A 114 -10.18 1.69 5.05
CA TRP A 114 -10.48 0.67 4.04
C TRP A 114 -11.38 1.20 2.93
N LYS A 115 -12.43 1.94 3.29
CA LYS A 115 -13.35 2.57 2.34
C LYS A 115 -12.66 3.62 1.46
N SER A 116 -11.67 4.33 1.98
CA SER A 116 -10.91 5.31 1.20
C SER A 116 -10.07 4.66 0.09
N ILE A 117 -9.59 3.43 0.32
CA ILE A 117 -8.75 2.70 -0.64
C ILE A 117 -9.59 1.83 -1.58
N PHE A 118 -10.55 1.06 -1.04
CA PHE A 118 -11.27 0.02 -1.78
C PHE A 118 -12.73 0.37 -2.09
N GLY A 119 -13.23 1.52 -1.61
CA GLY A 119 -14.61 1.95 -1.81
C GLY A 119 -15.64 1.20 -0.96
N LYS A 120 -15.20 0.27 -0.11
CA LYS A 120 -16.03 -0.48 0.85
C LYS A 120 -15.31 -0.62 2.19
N GLU A 121 -16.06 -0.86 3.26
CA GLU A 121 -15.50 -1.23 4.56
C GLU A 121 -15.09 -2.71 4.55
N ALA A 122 -14.16 -3.09 5.42
CA ALA A 122 -13.84 -4.51 5.63
C ALA A 122 -15.01 -5.20 6.35
N ASP A 123 -15.26 -6.47 6.03
CA ASP A 123 -16.49 -7.17 6.43
C ASP A 123 -16.55 -7.41 7.94
N GLU A 124 -15.49 -7.99 8.54
CA GLU A 124 -15.42 -8.29 9.98
C GLU A 124 -14.07 -7.88 10.59
N LEU A 125 -14.08 -7.63 11.90
CA LEU A 125 -12.87 -7.45 12.71
C LEU A 125 -13.05 -8.24 14.00
N GLU A 126 -12.23 -9.26 14.19
CA GLU A 126 -12.29 -10.16 15.33
C GLU A 126 -10.99 -10.11 16.13
N GLN A 127 -11.07 -10.37 17.43
CA GLN A 127 -9.90 -10.60 18.27
C GLN A 127 -9.75 -12.12 18.45
N ASP A 128 -8.53 -12.63 18.44
CA ASP A 128 -8.28 -14.04 18.71
C ASP A 128 -8.68 -14.38 20.15
N GLY A 129 -9.37 -15.51 20.31
CA GLY A 129 -9.87 -15.95 21.61
C GLY A 129 -8.77 -16.45 22.55
N GLY A 130 -7.64 -16.92 22.01
CA GLY A 130 -6.48 -17.41 22.76
C GLY A 130 -5.41 -16.34 22.96
N ASP A 131 -5.13 -15.54 21.94
CA ASP A 131 -4.11 -14.49 21.96
C ASP A 131 -4.70 -13.09 21.82
N LYS A 132 -4.77 -12.35 22.93
CA LYS A 132 -5.26 -10.97 22.96
C LYS A 132 -4.46 -10.00 22.07
N ASN A 133 -3.25 -10.37 21.66
CA ASN A 133 -2.41 -9.55 20.78
C ASN A 133 -2.64 -9.83 19.29
N THR A 134 -3.50 -10.78 18.96
CA THR A 134 -3.81 -11.17 17.59
C THR A 134 -5.24 -10.76 17.23
N TYR A 135 -5.38 -10.12 16.09
CA TYR A 135 -6.66 -9.70 15.53
C TYR A 135 -6.80 -10.19 14.08
N TYR A 136 -8.03 -10.40 13.63
CA TYR A 136 -8.36 -10.80 12.28
C TYR A 136 -9.18 -9.72 11.62
N LEU A 137 -8.65 -9.10 10.57
CA LEU A 137 -9.42 -8.24 9.67
C LEU A 137 -9.89 -9.11 8.49
N ILE A 138 -11.19 -9.30 8.34
CA ILE A 138 -11.74 -10.31 7.42
C ILE A 138 -12.42 -9.63 6.24
N GLU A 139 -12.18 -10.21 5.07
CA GLU A 139 -12.69 -9.83 3.77
C GLU A 139 -13.17 -11.08 3.03
N HIS A 140 -14.48 -11.19 2.80
CA HIS A 140 -15.05 -12.31 2.07
C HIS A 140 -14.60 -12.28 0.61
N GLU A 141 -14.54 -11.08 0.03
CA GLU A 141 -14.13 -10.84 -1.36
C GLU A 141 -13.18 -9.65 -1.50
N PRO A 142 -11.86 -9.86 -1.30
CA PRO A 142 -10.87 -8.82 -1.52
C PRO A 142 -10.89 -8.31 -2.97
N VAL A 143 -10.86 -6.99 -3.16
CA VAL A 143 -10.89 -6.37 -4.50
C VAL A 143 -9.75 -6.87 -5.39
N VAL A 144 -8.56 -7.06 -4.82
CA VAL A 144 -7.37 -7.54 -5.53
C VAL A 144 -7.53 -8.94 -6.12
N ASN A 145 -8.31 -9.81 -5.50
CA ASN A 145 -8.53 -11.18 -5.98
C ASN A 145 -9.42 -11.22 -7.24
N ARG A 146 -10.16 -10.14 -7.54
CA ARG A 146 -10.98 -10.04 -8.76
C ARG A 146 -10.15 -10.00 -10.03
N PHE A 147 -8.90 -9.52 -9.94
CA PHE A 147 -8.04 -9.32 -11.11
C PHE A 147 -7.20 -10.55 -11.45
N THR A 148 -6.97 -11.40 -10.45
CA THR A 148 -6.07 -12.54 -10.56
C THR A 148 -6.85 -13.83 -10.38
N ARG A 149 -7.31 -14.39 -11.50
CA ARG A 149 -7.93 -15.72 -11.51
C ARG A 149 -6.84 -16.80 -11.50
N PHE A 150 -6.21 -17.00 -10.35
CA PHE A 150 -5.33 -18.16 -10.16
C PHE A 150 -6.23 -19.38 -9.95
N VAL A 151 -6.14 -20.34 -10.88
CA VAL A 151 -6.83 -21.63 -10.76
C VAL A 151 -6.05 -22.47 -9.76
N PHE A 152 -6.72 -22.88 -8.69
CA PHE A 152 -6.21 -23.85 -7.73
C PHE A 152 -6.06 -25.21 -8.43
N ASP A 153 -4.86 -25.79 -8.37
CA ASP A 153 -4.65 -27.21 -8.68
C ASP A 153 -4.27 -27.88 -7.36
N GLU A 154 -5.05 -28.90 -6.97
CA GLU A 154 -5.07 -29.55 -5.66
C GLU A 154 -3.77 -30.30 -5.30
N LYS A 155 -2.81 -30.35 -6.22
CA LYS A 155 -1.66 -31.24 -6.14
C LYS A 155 -0.42 -30.59 -5.51
N GLU A 156 -0.52 -30.17 -4.26
CA GLU A 156 0.62 -29.98 -3.33
C GLU A 156 1.23 -28.57 -3.12
N ALA A 157 0.59 -27.47 -3.54
CA ALA A 157 1.04 -26.13 -3.13
C ALA A 157 -0.07 -25.35 -2.42
N VAL A 158 0.25 -24.75 -1.25
CA VAL A 158 -0.61 -23.73 -0.64
C VAL A 158 -0.80 -22.62 -1.68
N PRO A 159 -2.04 -22.35 -2.13
CA PRO A 159 -2.27 -21.41 -3.21
C PRO A 159 -1.83 -20.01 -2.81
N LEU A 160 -1.14 -19.33 -3.72
CA LEU A 160 -0.71 -17.95 -3.55
C LEU A 160 -1.92 -17.07 -3.23
N ASN A 161 -1.92 -16.49 -2.03
CA ASN A 161 -2.92 -15.49 -1.69
C ASN A 161 -2.44 -14.09 -2.09
N THR A 162 -2.97 -13.57 -3.19
CA THR A 162 -2.65 -12.23 -3.73
C THR A 162 -3.09 -11.10 -2.81
N ALA A 163 -4.00 -11.36 -1.87
CA ALA A 163 -4.37 -10.40 -0.84
C ALA A 163 -3.22 -10.13 0.17
N ALA A 164 -2.09 -10.83 0.06
CA ALA A 164 -0.83 -10.44 0.73
C ALA A 164 -0.42 -8.99 0.41
N PHE A 165 -0.78 -8.46 -0.77
CA PHE A 165 -0.61 -7.03 -1.06
C PHE A 165 -1.35 -6.15 -0.05
N ASN A 166 -2.57 -6.51 0.33
CA ASN A 166 -3.35 -5.77 1.31
C ASN A 166 -2.76 -5.88 2.73
N CYS A 167 -2.08 -6.99 3.08
CA CYS A 167 -1.35 -7.10 4.36
C CYS A 167 -0.34 -5.97 4.53
N GLY A 168 0.41 -5.66 3.48
CA GLY A 168 1.37 -4.56 3.50
C GLY A 168 0.72 -3.20 3.79
N ILE A 169 -0.44 -2.95 3.20
CA ILE A 169 -1.22 -1.73 3.43
C ILE A 169 -1.64 -1.65 4.91
N VAL A 170 -2.18 -2.74 5.46
CA VAL A 170 -2.61 -2.82 6.87
C VAL A 170 -1.43 -2.63 7.81
N GLU A 171 -0.32 -3.31 7.56
CA GLU A 171 0.89 -3.24 8.38
C GLU A 171 1.48 -1.83 8.38
N ALA A 172 1.55 -1.19 7.21
CA ALA A 172 1.98 0.19 7.08
C ALA A 172 1.08 1.15 7.86
N PHE A 173 -0.24 0.96 7.78
CA PHE A 173 -1.19 1.79 8.53
C PHE A 173 -0.96 1.69 10.04
N LEU A 174 -0.89 0.48 10.58
CA LEU A 174 -0.75 0.26 12.02
C LEU A 174 0.62 0.71 12.52
N THR A 175 1.69 0.41 11.77
CA THR A 175 3.04 0.85 12.12
C THR A 175 3.15 2.37 12.12
N ASN A 176 2.64 3.07 11.10
CA ASN A 176 2.71 4.54 11.00
C ASN A 176 1.81 5.25 12.03
N THR A 177 0.79 4.57 12.55
CA THR A 177 -0.06 5.08 13.64
C THR A 177 0.46 4.73 15.03
N GLY A 178 1.63 4.07 15.13
CA GLY A 178 2.30 3.78 16.39
C GLY A 178 1.90 2.44 17.03
N TYR A 179 1.43 1.49 16.23
CA TYR A 179 1.06 0.13 16.64
C TYR A 179 1.90 -0.88 15.82
N PRO A 180 3.17 -1.10 16.18
CA PRO A 180 4.01 -2.07 15.48
C PRO A 180 3.39 -3.47 15.54
N CYS A 181 3.34 -4.10 14.37
CA CYS A 181 2.72 -5.40 14.17
C CYS A 181 3.32 -6.12 12.97
N THR A 182 3.11 -7.43 12.89
CA THR A 182 3.30 -8.23 11.68
C THR A 182 1.93 -8.63 11.14
N VAL A 183 1.73 -8.51 9.83
CA VAL A 183 0.46 -8.89 9.19
C VAL A 183 0.70 -10.02 8.19
N THR A 184 -0.04 -11.12 8.34
CA THR A 184 -0.04 -12.23 7.40
C THR A 184 -1.43 -12.48 6.85
N VAL A 185 -1.53 -13.24 5.77
CA VAL A 185 -2.82 -13.59 5.15
C VAL A 185 -3.12 -15.06 5.34
N THR A 186 -4.37 -15.39 5.63
CA THR A 186 -4.87 -16.75 5.74
C THR A 186 -6.25 -16.90 5.10
N TRP A 187 -6.62 -18.14 4.78
CA TRP A 187 -7.96 -18.48 4.30
C TRP A 187 -8.86 -18.79 5.50
N TYR A 188 -9.49 -17.74 6.05
CA TYR A 188 -10.42 -17.83 7.16
C TYR A 188 -11.64 -16.97 6.86
N LYS A 189 -12.83 -17.58 6.85
CA LYS A 189 -14.10 -16.94 6.43
C LYS A 189 -13.98 -16.15 5.12
N GLY A 190 -13.32 -16.72 4.11
CA GLY A 190 -12.86 -15.99 2.93
C GLY A 190 -11.37 -15.68 3.04
N THR A 191 -11.00 -14.40 3.08
CA THR A 191 -9.62 -13.95 3.30
C THR A 191 -9.51 -13.17 4.60
N ALA A 192 -8.59 -13.59 5.48
CA ALA A 192 -8.32 -12.87 6.72
C ALA A 192 -6.89 -12.36 6.76
N TYR A 193 -6.73 -11.12 7.19
CA TYR A 193 -5.45 -10.53 7.53
C TYR A 193 -5.22 -10.72 9.04
N VAL A 194 -4.29 -11.60 9.38
CA VAL A 194 -3.89 -11.88 10.75
C VAL A 194 -2.93 -10.80 11.20
N ILE A 195 -3.38 -9.94 12.09
CA ILE A 195 -2.62 -8.83 12.64
C ILE A 195 -2.09 -9.26 14.01
N LYS A 196 -0.79 -9.50 14.09
CA LYS A 196 -0.11 -9.85 15.34
C LYS A 196 0.68 -8.64 15.84
N PHE A 197 0.23 -8.06 16.95
CA PHE A 197 0.87 -6.90 17.55
C PHE A 197 2.11 -7.27 18.35
N ASP A 198 3.09 -6.37 18.37
CA ASP A 198 4.24 -6.52 19.25
C ASP A 198 3.82 -6.40 20.73
N PRO A 199 4.48 -7.10 21.65
CA PRO A 199 4.15 -7.05 23.08
C PRO A 199 4.15 -5.64 23.69
N ILE A 200 4.92 -4.72 23.09
CA ILE A 200 4.98 -3.30 23.51
C ILE A 200 3.64 -2.58 23.35
N VAL A 201 2.82 -2.97 22.36
CA VAL A 201 1.49 -2.39 22.12
C VAL A 201 0.56 -2.75 23.28
N ALA A 202 0.52 -4.03 23.65
CA ALA A 202 -0.31 -4.50 24.76
C ALA A 202 0.12 -3.91 26.11
N ALA A 203 1.43 -3.71 26.31
CA ALA A 203 1.94 -3.02 27.50
C ALA A 203 1.46 -1.56 27.57
N ARG A 204 1.49 -0.84 26.44
CA ARG A 204 1.00 0.54 26.36
C ARG A 204 -0.51 0.64 26.56
N GLU A 205 -1.30 -0.25 25.96
CA GLU A 205 -2.76 -0.24 26.12
C GLU A 205 -3.17 -0.41 27.59
N ARG A 206 -2.49 -1.30 28.34
CA ARG A 206 -2.72 -1.46 29.79
C ARG A 206 -2.43 -0.18 30.59
N GLN A 207 -1.38 0.55 30.24
CA GLN A 207 -1.06 1.84 30.90
C GLN A 207 -2.12 2.91 30.62
N LEU A 208 -2.77 2.85 29.46
CA LEU A 208 -3.84 3.77 29.07
C LEU A 208 -5.20 3.39 29.66
N GLU A 209 -5.39 2.16 30.18
CA GLU A 209 -6.63 1.75 30.86
C GLU A 209 -6.73 2.24 32.30
N GLY A 210 -5.59 2.52 32.94
CA GLY A 210 -5.53 3.06 34.29
C GLY A 210 -5.73 4.57 34.41
N LYS A 211 -6.14 5.25 33.33
CA LYS A 211 -6.39 6.69 33.26
C LYS A 211 -7.80 6.95 32.76
#